data_AF-A0A7D5MUL9-F1
#
_entry.id   AF-A0A7D5MUL9-F1
#
_cell.length_a   1.000
_cell.length_b   1.000
_cell.length_c   1.000
_cell.angle_alpha   90.00
_cell.angle_beta   90.00
_cell.angle_gamma   90.00
#
_symmetry.space_group_name_H-M   'P 1'
#
loop_
_entity.id
_entity.type
_entity.pdbx_description
1 polymer ?
#
loop_
_entity_poly.entity_id
_entity_poly.type
_entity_poly.pdbx_seq_one_letter_code
_entity_poly.pdbx_strand_id
1 'polypeptide(L)' 'MSIGVAGYLPVEPVSRTIERADEALYFAKRTGRNRVIADDDMQSSIASNL' A
#
# COMPACT_ATOMS: atom_id res chain seq x y z
N MET A 1 12.59 8.21 -5.21
CA MET A 1 11.15 8.47 -5.37
C MET A 1 10.39 7.24 -4.92
N SER A 2 9.38 7.32 -4.04
CA SER A 2 8.60 6.15 -3.59
C SER A 2 7.16 6.25 -4.08
N ILE A 3 6.51 5.11 -4.34
CA ILE A 3 5.15 5.02 -4.89
C ILE A 3 4.38 3.95 -4.11
N GLY A 4 3.12 4.23 -3.80
CA GLY A 4 2.15 3.26 -3.28
C GLY A 4 1.00 3.10 -4.27
N VAL A 5 0.52 1.86 -4.43
CA VAL A 5 -0.54 1.54 -5.40
C VAL A 5 -1.59 0.66 -4.73
N ALA A 6 -2.86 0.94 -5.00
CA ALA A 6 -3.99 0.09 -4.60
C ALA A 6 -4.96 -0.06 -5.78
N GLY A 7 -5.51 -1.27 -5.93
CA GLY A 7 -6.59 -1.53 -6.88
C GLY A 7 -7.94 -1.08 -6.30
N TYR A 8 -8.76 -0.37 -7.06
CA TYR A 8 -10.12 -0.02 -6.63
C TYR A 8 -10.99 -1.27 -6.48
N LEU A 9 -11.65 -1.39 -5.33
CA LEU A 9 -12.62 -2.45 -5.09
C LEU A 9 -14.04 -1.86 -5.15
N PRO A 10 -14.98 -2.40 -5.94
CA PRO A 10 -16.33 -1.85 -6.04
C PRO A 10 -17.14 -1.84 -4.73
N VAL A 11 -16.68 -2.59 -3.72
CA VAL A 11 -17.32 -2.70 -2.40
C VAL A 11 -16.89 -1.60 -1.42
N GLU A 12 -15.99 -0.70 -1.82
CA GLU A 12 -15.52 0.42 -1.00
C GLU A 12 -15.68 1.77 -1.73
N PRO A 13 -15.79 2.90 -1.00
CA PRO A 13 -15.68 4.20 -1.62
C PRO A 13 -14.26 4.43 -2.17
N VAL A 14 -14.13 5.24 -3.23
CA VAL A 14 -12.83 5.59 -3.84
C VAL A 14 -11.84 6.17 -2.81
N SER A 15 -12.33 6.89 -1.80
CA SER A 15 -11.49 7.42 -0.71
C SER A 15 -10.72 6.31 0.00
N ARG A 16 -11.33 5.14 0.19
CA ARG A 16 -10.67 3.99 0.82
C ARG A 16 -9.54 3.44 -0.06
N THR A 17 -9.71 3.44 -1.38
CA THR A 17 -8.62 3.06 -2.31
C THR A 17 -7.44 4.02 -2.21
N ILE A 18 -7.72 5.32 -2.10
CA ILE A 18 -6.67 6.34 -1.93
C ILE A 18 -5.94 6.15 -0.60
N GLU A 19 -6.66 5.88 0.49
CA GLU A 19 -6.05 5.58 1.80
C GLU A 19 -5.10 4.37 1.72
N ARG A 20 -5.53 3.25 1.12
CA ARG A 20 -4.69 2.05 0.95
C ARG A 20 -3.44 2.33 0.11
N ALA A 21 -3.57 3.15 -0.94
CA ALA A 21 -2.42 3.57 -1.75
C ALA A 21 -1.45 4.46 -0.96
N ASP A 22 -1.95 5.36 -0.10
CA ASP A 22 -1.10 6.18 0.76
C ASP A 22 -0.41 5.35 1.86
N GLU A 23 -1.12 4.39 2.46
CA GLU A 23 -0.54 3.43 3.40
C GLU A 23 0.63 2.65 2.76
N ALA A 24 0.44 2.13 1.54
CA ALA A 24 1.49 1.45 0.77
C ALA A 24 2.67 2.37 0.44
N LEU A 25 2.41 3.64 0.07
CA LEU A 25 3.46 4.65 -0.18
C LEU A 25 4.26 4.90 1.09
N TYR A 26 3.58 5.01 2.21
CA TYR A 26 4.19 5.29 3.50
C TYR A 26 5.02 4.10 3.99
N PHE A 27 4.55 2.87 3.77
CA PHE A 27 5.34 1.67 3.98
C PHE A 27 6.60 1.65 3.11
N ALA A 28 6.48 1.94 1.81
CA ALA A 28 7.62 2.05 0.90
C ALA A 28 8.67 3.09 1.37
N LYS A 29 8.21 4.20 1.95
CA LYS A 29 9.10 5.23 2.52
C LYS A 29 9.85 4.73 3.76
N ARG A 30 9.19 3.94 4.62
CA ARG A 30 9.76 3.42 5.89
C ARG A 30 10.70 2.24 5.70
N THR A 31 10.47 1.39 4.70
CA THR A 31 11.22 0.13 4.52
C THR A 31 12.40 0.22 3.56
N GLY A 32 12.75 1.43 3.09
CA GLY A 32 14.00 1.66 2.35
C GLY A 32 13.88 2.58 1.13
N ARG A 33 12.73 3.24 0.93
CA ARG A 33 12.47 4.21 -0.15
C ARG A 33 12.74 3.63 -1.55
N ASN A 34 12.70 4.51 -2.55
CA ASN A 34 13.02 4.24 -3.96
C ASN A 34 12.39 2.97 -4.54
N ARG A 35 11.13 2.69 -4.17
CA ARG A 35 10.40 1.48 -4.55
C ARG A 35 8.92 1.75 -4.73
N VAL A 36 8.28 0.82 -5.43
CA VAL A 36 6.83 0.71 -5.58
C VAL A 36 6.37 -0.39 -4.63
N ILE A 37 5.30 -0.16 -3.89
CA ILE A 37 4.64 -1.18 -3.06
C ILE A 37 3.15 -1.18 -3.43
N ALA A 38 2.60 -2.36 -3.74
CA ALA A 38 1.16 -2.55 -3.81
C ALA A 38 0.60 -2.83 -2.41
N ASP A 39 -0.64 -2.42 -2.15
CA ASP A 39 -1.35 -2.72 -0.90
C ASP A 39 -1.32 -4.22 -0.57
N ASP A 40 -1.63 -5.10 -1.53
CA ASP A 40 -1.66 -6.56 -1.31
C ASP A 40 -0.28 -7.12 -0.88
N ASP A 41 0.82 -6.60 -1.44
CA ASP A 41 2.19 -6.98 -1.07
C ASP A 41 2.52 -6.50 0.35
N MET A 42 2.07 -5.29 0.70
CA MET A 42 2.22 -4.73 2.05
C MET A 42 1.45 -5.57 3.07
N GLN A 43 0.18 -5.90 2.82
CA GLN A 43 -0.64 -6.73 3.71
C GLN A 43 -0.02 -8.11 3.92
N SER A 44 0.46 -8.74 2.84
CA SER A 44 1.15 -10.04 2.91
C SER A 44 2.43 -9.96 3.76
N SER A 45 3.18 -8.87 3.62
CA SER A 45 4.39 -8.62 4.41
C SER A 45 4.07 -8.40 5.89
N ILE A 46 3.00 -7.67 6.21
CA ILE A 46 2.55 -7.44 7.60
C ILE A 46 2.07 -8.76 8.22
N ALA A 47 1.26 -9.53 7.49
CA ALA A 47 0.73 -10.81 7.95
C ALA A 47 1.82 -11.86 8.18
N SER A 48 2.90 -11.84 7.39
CA SER A 48 4.03 -12.78 7.54
C SER A 48 4.95 -12.47 8.74
N ASN A 49 4.79 -11.31 9.37
CA ASN A 49 5.59 -10.88 10.53
C ASN A 49 4.87 -11.05 11.88
N LEU A 50 3.66 -11.64 11.88
CA LEU A 50 2.87 -12.01 13.05
C LEU A 50 2.96 -13.52 13.31
#